data_AF-A0A0C9XLV1-F1
#
_entry.id   AF-A0A0C9XLV1-F1
#
_cell.length_a   1.000
_cell.length_b   1.000
_cell.length_c   1.000
_cell.angle_alpha   90.00
_cell.angle_beta   90.00
_cell.angle_gamma   90.00
#
_symmetry.space_group_name_H-M   'P 1'
#
loop_
_entity.id
_entity.type
_entity.pdbx_description
1 polymer ?
#
loop_
_entity_poly.entity_id
_entity_poly.type
_entity_poly.pdbx_seq_one_letter_code
_entity_poly.pdbx_strand_id
1 'polypeptide(L)'
;VYYRLYSNDEALASHHPIYTNNPTISCIVSRSVPPPRTAASLKSYLYRIEGFELPEHCDLYLSLSEKAPLDDSTHLPLRGDNGPGSSEFEPMALVVDSAALQKRSAGGNTTESTQLFGEFDKERQYVHYHVYNNNGEATSKTSFDETNTAVGRIDILSIPPPYSVASLKRRLRKAEEISDPDPQLFEDEDSKTAMNDASGK
;
A
#
# COMPACT_ATOMS: atom_id res chain seq x y z
N VAL A 1 14.29 8.25 -4.21
CA VAL A 1 13.77 7.09 -3.46
C VAL A 1 12.27 7.19 -3.50
N TYR A 2 11.67 6.43 -4.40
CA TYR A 2 10.24 6.28 -4.53
C TYR A 2 9.72 5.42 -3.39
N TYR A 3 8.62 5.86 -2.80
CA TYR A 3 7.94 5.11 -1.75
C TYR A 3 6.41 5.25 -1.88
N ARG A 4 5.70 4.28 -1.33
CA ARG A 4 4.24 4.29 -1.15
C ARG A 4 3.91 4.18 0.33
N LEU A 5 2.81 4.82 0.71
CA LEU A 5 2.31 4.83 2.07
C LEU A 5 1.08 3.92 2.18
N TYR A 6 1.04 3.09 3.21
CA TYR A 6 -0.04 2.14 3.46
C TYR A 6 -0.46 2.17 4.90
N SER A 7 -1.75 1.93 5.13
CA SER A 7 -2.21 1.37 6.39
C SER A 7 -2.16 -0.16 6.29
N ASN A 8 -2.51 -0.81 7.37
CA ASN A 8 -2.73 -2.25 7.36
C ASN A 8 -3.81 -2.70 6.36
N ASP A 9 -4.79 -1.85 6.00
CA ASP A 9 -5.97 -2.23 5.20
C ASP A 9 -5.96 -1.64 3.77
N GLU A 10 -5.27 -0.53 3.52
CA GLU A 10 -5.35 0.20 2.25
C GLU A 10 -4.13 1.11 1.97
N ALA A 11 -3.97 1.53 0.72
CA ALA A 11 -3.02 2.58 0.35
C ALA A 11 -3.48 3.97 0.84
N LEU A 12 -2.51 4.80 1.23
CA LEU A 12 -2.74 6.13 1.78
C LEU A 12 -2.18 7.20 0.85
N ALA A 13 -2.88 8.32 0.73
CA ALA A 13 -2.34 9.49 0.04
C ALA A 13 -1.11 10.02 0.81
N SER A 14 -0.03 10.27 0.08
CA SER A 14 1.14 10.99 0.59
C SER A 14 0.82 12.49 0.71
N HIS A 15 1.48 13.19 1.63
CA HIS A 15 1.50 14.65 1.64
C HIS A 15 2.36 15.26 0.54
N HIS A 16 3.21 14.45 -0.10
CA HIS A 16 4.14 14.87 -1.16
C HIS A 16 3.95 14.03 -2.44
N PRO A 17 2.73 13.92 -2.98
CA PRO A 17 2.47 13.04 -4.12
C PRO A 17 3.21 13.54 -5.36
N ILE A 18 3.82 12.64 -6.12
CA ILE A 18 4.53 13.03 -7.37
C ILE A 18 3.63 13.04 -8.61
N TYR A 19 2.44 12.43 -8.52
CA TYR A 19 1.45 12.38 -9.60
C TYR A 19 0.05 12.71 -9.08
N THR A 20 -0.74 13.41 -9.90
CA THR A 20 -2.11 13.82 -9.54
C THR A 20 -3.09 12.64 -9.52
N ASN A 21 -2.95 11.72 -10.46
CA ASN A 21 -3.80 10.54 -10.61
C ASN A 21 -3.35 9.34 -9.75
N ASN A 22 -2.20 9.47 -9.05
CA ASN A 22 -1.65 8.47 -8.14
C ASN A 22 -1.11 9.14 -6.86
N PRO A 23 -1.99 9.58 -5.94
CA PRO A 23 -1.57 10.33 -4.75
C PRO A 23 -0.84 9.48 -3.70
N THR A 24 -0.75 8.16 -3.90
CA THR A 24 -0.18 7.23 -2.92
C THR A 24 1.33 7.03 -3.09
N ILE A 25 1.90 7.46 -4.22
CA ILE A 25 3.34 7.40 -4.49
C ILE A 25 3.98 8.77 -4.30
N SER A 26 5.15 8.77 -3.70
CA SER A 26 5.99 9.95 -3.47
C SER A 26 7.46 9.61 -3.72
N CYS A 27 8.30 10.62 -3.82
CA CYS A 27 9.73 10.47 -4.00
C CYS A 27 10.51 11.48 -3.15
N ILE A 28 11.54 10.99 -2.47
CA ILE A 28 12.50 11.82 -1.75
C ILE A 28 13.89 11.73 -2.38
N VAL A 29 14.69 12.77 -2.21
CA VAL A 29 16.11 12.72 -2.53
C VAL A 29 16.86 11.91 -1.46
N SER A 30 17.71 10.97 -1.87
CA SER A 30 18.39 10.05 -0.94
C SER A 30 19.30 10.76 0.07
N ARG A 31 19.82 11.95 -0.28
CA ARG A 31 20.62 12.79 0.62
C ARG A 31 19.85 13.34 1.83
N SER A 32 18.51 13.35 1.78
CA SER A 32 17.69 13.80 2.90
C SER A 32 17.62 12.79 4.05
N VAL A 33 17.97 11.52 3.78
CA VAL A 33 18.01 10.48 4.81
C VAL A 33 19.32 10.62 5.61
N PRO A 34 19.25 10.79 6.94
CA PRO A 34 20.44 11.01 7.74
C PRO A 34 21.31 9.72 7.80
N PRO A 35 22.65 9.86 7.88
CA PRO A 35 23.51 8.75 8.29
C PRO A 35 23.07 8.16 9.63
N PRO A 36 23.15 6.83 9.84
CA PRO A 36 23.84 5.82 9.03
C PRO A 36 23.05 5.28 7.82
N ARG A 37 21.92 5.89 7.43
CA ARG A 37 21.08 5.44 6.31
C ARG A 37 20.59 4.00 6.46
N THR A 38 20.13 3.65 7.65
CA THR A 38 19.44 2.40 7.91
C THR A 38 17.94 2.50 7.66
N ALA A 39 17.23 1.36 7.69
CA ALA A 39 15.77 1.33 7.67
C ALA A 39 15.15 2.25 8.73
N ALA A 40 15.66 2.24 9.97
CA ALA A 40 15.18 3.14 11.02
C ALA A 40 15.29 4.63 10.62
N SER A 41 16.45 5.03 10.08
CA SER A 41 16.67 6.43 9.67
C SER A 41 15.75 6.87 8.53
N LEU A 42 15.45 5.96 7.59
CA LEU A 42 14.50 6.22 6.51
C LEU A 42 13.06 6.26 7.04
N LYS A 43 12.66 5.29 7.88
CA LYS A 43 11.35 5.28 8.56
C LYS A 43 11.12 6.59 9.29
N SER A 44 12.02 7.00 10.19
CA SER A 44 11.87 8.26 10.93
C SER A 44 11.77 9.49 10.02
N TYR A 45 12.54 9.52 8.92
CA TYR A 45 12.47 10.63 7.97
C TYR A 45 11.12 10.68 7.25
N LEU A 46 10.68 9.56 6.65
CA LEU A 46 9.41 9.45 5.95
C LEU A 46 8.23 9.77 6.87
N TYR A 47 8.25 9.17 8.06
CA TYR A 47 7.22 9.33 9.07
C TYR A 47 7.03 10.80 9.48
N ARG A 48 8.14 11.55 9.64
CA ARG A 48 8.10 12.99 9.90
C ARG A 48 7.54 13.80 8.73
N ILE A 49 8.00 13.57 7.49
CA ILE A 49 7.53 14.37 6.34
C ILE A 49 6.09 14.07 5.97
N GLU A 50 5.59 12.87 6.30
CA GLU A 50 4.19 12.47 6.14
C GLU A 50 3.29 12.95 7.30
N GLY A 51 3.85 13.73 8.24
CA GLY A 51 3.10 14.44 9.28
C GLY A 51 2.68 13.56 10.45
N PHE A 52 3.33 12.41 10.66
CA PHE A 52 3.04 11.54 11.80
C PHE A 52 3.92 11.89 13.02
N GLU A 53 3.37 11.76 14.22
CA GLU A 53 4.08 11.95 15.49
C GLU A 53 4.94 10.74 15.86
N LEU A 54 6.26 10.95 16.03
CA LEU A 54 7.36 10.00 16.28
C LEU A 54 6.98 8.51 16.37
N PRO A 55 7.62 7.64 15.57
CA PRO A 55 7.13 6.29 15.35
C PRO A 55 7.10 5.45 16.63
N GLU A 56 5.93 4.89 16.96
CA GLU A 56 5.82 3.77 17.90
C GLU A 56 6.01 2.44 17.16
N HIS A 57 5.30 2.21 16.05
CA HIS A 57 5.43 1.02 15.21
C HIS A 57 5.14 1.33 13.73
N CYS A 58 6.12 1.09 12.85
CA CYS A 58 5.92 1.10 11.40
C CYS A 58 6.85 0.10 10.72
N ASP A 59 6.34 -0.48 9.64
CA ASP A 59 7.04 -1.47 8.84
C ASP A 59 7.50 -0.85 7.53
N LEU A 60 8.72 -1.18 7.11
CA LEU A 60 9.28 -0.73 5.85
C LEU A 60 9.63 -1.95 5.01
N TYR A 61 9.03 -2.08 3.83
CA TYR A 61 9.32 -3.14 2.88
C TYR A 61 10.18 -2.61 1.73
N LEU A 62 11.12 -3.42 1.25
CA LEU A 62 11.98 -3.05 0.11
C LEU A 62 11.17 -2.85 -1.18
N SER A 63 10.11 -3.65 -1.34
CA SER A 63 9.18 -3.61 -2.46
C SER A 63 7.79 -4.07 -2.02
N LEU A 64 6.80 -3.93 -2.88
CA LEU A 64 5.42 -4.37 -2.61
C LEU A 64 5.27 -5.90 -2.52
N SER A 65 6.18 -6.65 -3.13
CA SER A 65 6.17 -8.12 -3.16
C SER A 65 7.01 -8.75 -2.05
N GLU A 66 7.78 -7.95 -1.32
CA GLU A 66 8.64 -8.42 -0.23
C GLU A 66 7.80 -9.05 0.88
N LYS A 67 8.23 -10.19 1.42
CA LYS A 67 7.43 -10.97 2.38
C LYS A 67 7.60 -10.57 3.83
N ALA A 68 8.67 -9.85 4.14
CA ALA A 68 8.98 -9.41 5.50
C ALA A 68 9.40 -7.94 5.50
N PRO A 69 9.08 -7.20 6.58
CA PRO A 69 9.60 -5.87 6.77
C PRO A 69 11.11 -5.90 7.05
N LEU A 70 11.77 -4.80 6.75
CA LEU A 70 13.18 -4.57 7.04
C LEU A 70 13.41 -4.39 8.53
N ASP A 71 14.48 -5.04 9.01
CA ASP A 71 15.04 -4.75 10.33
C ASP A 71 15.60 -3.32 10.38
N ASP A 72 15.39 -2.65 11.51
CA ASP A 72 15.76 -1.25 11.74
C ASP A 72 17.26 -0.96 11.55
N SER A 73 18.11 -1.96 11.81
CA SER A 73 19.57 -1.86 11.64
C SER A 73 20.03 -2.07 10.20
N THR A 74 19.15 -2.52 9.30
CA THR A 74 19.50 -2.81 7.91
C THR A 74 20.00 -1.55 7.22
N HIS A 75 21.24 -1.57 6.75
CA HIS A 75 21.82 -0.47 5.99
C HIS A 75 21.25 -0.42 4.57
N LEU A 76 20.81 0.76 4.13
CA LEU A 76 20.19 0.97 2.82
C LEU A 76 21.15 1.68 1.86
N PRO A 77 21.57 1.03 0.76
CA PRO A 77 22.37 1.68 -0.27
C PRO A 77 21.49 2.58 -1.15
N LEU A 78 20.99 3.69 -0.59
CA LEU A 78 20.10 4.65 -1.27
C LEU A 78 20.82 5.52 -2.32
N ARG A 79 22.13 5.33 -2.51
CA ARG A 79 22.96 6.12 -3.44
C ARG A 79 23.34 5.24 -4.63
N GLY A 80 23.10 5.75 -5.83
CA GLY A 80 23.30 5.03 -7.09
C GLY A 80 21.97 4.69 -7.76
N ASP A 81 22.04 4.28 -9.03
CA ASP A 81 20.85 4.14 -9.88
C ASP A 81 20.05 2.84 -9.61
N ASN A 82 20.63 1.91 -8.84
CA ASN A 82 20.05 0.59 -8.56
C ASN A 82 19.73 0.37 -7.06
N GLY A 83 19.60 1.45 -6.28
CA GLY A 83 19.22 1.36 -4.87
C GLY A 83 17.73 1.01 -4.66
N PRO A 84 17.32 0.61 -3.45
CA PRO A 84 15.91 0.43 -3.10
C PRO A 84 15.09 1.68 -3.40
N GLY A 85 13.91 1.50 -4.01
CA GLY A 85 13.07 2.62 -4.44
C GLY A 85 13.74 3.52 -5.49
N SER A 86 14.61 2.98 -6.33
CA SER A 86 15.19 3.73 -7.47
C SER A 86 14.17 3.95 -8.60
N SER A 87 13.14 3.12 -8.67
CA SER A 87 12.07 3.16 -9.66
C SER A 87 10.71 3.40 -9.02
N GLU A 88 9.87 4.17 -9.69
CA GLU A 88 8.46 4.36 -9.33
C GLU A 88 7.61 3.09 -9.48
N PHE A 89 8.11 2.12 -10.25
CA PHE A 89 7.49 0.81 -10.47
C PHE A 89 7.84 -0.21 -9.40
N GLU A 90 8.97 -0.01 -8.73
CA GLU A 90 9.39 -0.79 -7.57
C GLU A 90 9.67 0.16 -6.40
N PRO A 91 8.63 0.87 -5.91
CA PRO A 91 8.78 1.77 -4.78
C PRO A 91 8.97 0.94 -3.51
N MET A 92 9.66 1.53 -2.54
CA MET A 92 9.63 1.02 -1.17
C MET A 92 8.22 1.23 -0.58
N ALA A 93 7.85 0.50 0.46
CA ALA A 93 6.54 0.66 1.07
C ALA A 93 6.64 0.85 2.58
N LEU A 94 6.07 1.96 3.05
CA LEU A 94 5.93 2.26 4.47
C LEU A 94 4.52 1.90 4.90
N VAL A 95 4.38 0.91 5.78
CA VAL A 95 3.11 0.51 6.39
C VAL A 95 3.05 1.08 7.80
N VAL A 96 2.02 1.87 8.06
CA VAL A 96 1.77 2.49 9.38
C VAL A 96 0.54 1.88 10.03
N ASP A 97 0.55 1.82 11.35
CA ASP A 97 -0.59 1.35 12.12
C ASP A 97 -1.76 2.33 12.10
N SER A 98 -2.97 1.80 12.30
CA SER A 98 -4.20 2.60 12.37
C SER A 98 -4.18 3.64 13.50
N ALA A 99 -3.45 3.37 14.59
CA ALA A 99 -3.23 4.32 15.67
C ALA A 99 -2.43 5.55 15.22
N ALA A 100 -1.43 5.36 14.35
CA ALA A 100 -0.63 6.45 13.80
C ALA A 100 -1.48 7.35 12.88
N LEU A 101 -2.45 6.78 12.16
CA LEU A 101 -3.36 7.55 11.30
C LEU A 101 -4.17 8.59 12.07
N GLN A 102 -4.59 8.28 13.31
CA GLN A 102 -5.34 9.22 14.16
C GLN A 102 -4.49 10.43 14.58
N LYS A 103 -3.16 10.26 14.61
CA LYS A 103 -2.18 11.29 14.97
C LYS A 103 -1.51 11.92 13.74
N ARG A 104 -2.01 11.64 12.53
CA ARG A 104 -1.47 12.24 11.31
C ARG A 104 -1.98 13.68 11.21
N SER A 105 -1.06 14.63 11.30
CA SER A 105 -1.39 16.04 11.06
C SER A 105 -1.91 16.24 9.64
N ALA A 106 -2.92 17.09 9.46
CA ALA A 106 -3.37 17.48 8.13
C ALA A 106 -2.19 18.13 7.39
N GLY A 107 -1.86 17.63 6.21
CA GLY A 107 -0.70 18.06 5.42
C GLY A 107 -0.55 19.58 5.43
N GLY A 108 0.42 20.06 6.21
CA GLY A 108 0.68 21.48 6.35
C GLY A 108 1.21 22.02 5.04
N ASN A 109 0.51 23.02 4.48
CA ASN A 109 0.88 23.83 3.32
C ASN A 109 2.39 24.09 3.29
N THR A 110 3.16 23.23 2.61
CA THR A 110 4.62 23.39 2.55
C THR A 110 4.99 23.71 1.12
N THR A 111 5.31 24.99 0.99
CA THR A 111 5.83 25.77 -0.12
C THR A 111 7.19 25.25 -0.61
N GLU A 112 7.29 23.98 -0.97
CA GLU A 112 8.36 23.48 -1.82
C GLU A 112 7.68 22.85 -3.02
N SER A 113 7.80 23.48 -4.18
CA SER A 113 7.12 23.10 -5.41
C SER A 113 7.21 21.60 -5.66
N THR A 114 6.15 20.87 -5.33
CA THR A 114 5.91 19.53 -5.85
C THR A 114 5.82 19.71 -7.35
N GLN A 115 6.91 19.43 -8.06
CA GLN A 115 6.84 19.21 -9.50
C GLN A 115 6.02 17.95 -9.66
N LEU A 116 4.70 18.13 -9.75
CA LEU A 116 3.82 17.07 -10.21
C LEU A 116 4.28 16.76 -11.61
N PHE A 117 4.85 15.57 -11.82
CA PHE A 117 5.39 15.13 -13.10
C PHE A 117 4.29 14.88 -14.15
N GLY A 118 3.04 15.25 -13.83
CA GLY A 118 1.86 15.05 -14.64
C GLY A 118 1.02 13.88 -14.14
N GLU A 119 0.50 13.10 -15.07
CA GLU A 119 -0.21 11.86 -14.80
C GLU A 119 0.76 10.68 -14.85
N PHE A 120 0.60 9.75 -13.92
CA PHE A 120 1.27 8.47 -13.94
C PHE A 120 0.72 7.64 -15.10
N ASP A 121 1.51 7.52 -16.18
CA ASP A 121 1.14 6.84 -17.43
C ASP A 121 1.46 5.34 -17.36
N LYS A 122 0.83 4.66 -16.39
CA LYS A 122 0.86 3.20 -16.30
C LYS A 122 -0.56 2.67 -16.31
N GLU A 123 -0.77 1.65 -17.13
CA GLU A 123 -2.02 0.91 -17.18
C GLU A 123 -2.32 0.34 -15.79
N ARG A 124 -3.47 0.72 -15.22
CA ARG A 124 -3.87 0.27 -13.89
C ARG A 124 -4.14 -1.23 -13.94
N GLN A 125 -3.55 -1.95 -13.00
CA GLN A 125 -3.76 -3.37 -12.83
C GLN A 125 -4.80 -3.60 -11.74
N TYR A 126 -5.76 -4.48 -12.01
CA TYR A 126 -6.89 -4.73 -11.13
C TYR A 126 -6.98 -6.20 -10.75
N VAL A 127 -7.34 -6.45 -9.49
CA VAL A 127 -7.88 -7.75 -9.06
C VAL A 127 -9.38 -7.71 -9.29
N HIS A 128 -9.87 -8.67 -10.07
CA HIS A 128 -11.30 -8.89 -10.27
C HIS A 128 -11.77 -10.02 -9.36
N TYR A 129 -12.96 -9.89 -8.79
CA TYR A 129 -13.51 -10.87 -7.87
C TYR A 129 -15.04 -10.86 -7.89
N HIS A 130 -15.65 -11.98 -7.53
CA HIS A 130 -17.08 -12.08 -7.29
C HIS A 130 -17.36 -12.04 -5.79
N VAL A 131 -18.48 -11.42 -5.40
CA VAL A 131 -18.92 -11.38 -4.00
C VAL A 131 -20.10 -12.33 -3.81
N TYR A 132 -19.98 -13.21 -2.81
CA TYR A 132 -21.07 -14.10 -2.38
C TYR A 132 -21.39 -13.85 -0.92
N ASN A 133 -22.64 -14.10 -0.56
CA ASN A 133 -23.11 -14.18 0.82
C ASN A 133 -23.85 -15.51 1.03
N ASN A 134 -24.42 -15.70 2.22
CA ASN A 134 -25.14 -16.94 2.57
C ASN A 134 -26.39 -17.21 1.71
N ASN A 135 -26.86 -16.21 0.95
CA ASN A 135 -28.01 -16.29 0.06
C ASN A 135 -27.62 -16.45 -1.42
N GLY A 136 -26.32 -16.53 -1.72
CA GLY A 136 -25.79 -16.65 -3.09
C GLY A 136 -25.01 -15.42 -3.50
N GLU A 137 -25.07 -15.09 -4.78
CA GLU A 137 -24.37 -13.95 -5.36
C GLU A 137 -24.85 -12.62 -4.76
N ALA A 138 -23.90 -11.74 -4.42
CA ALA A 138 -24.15 -10.49 -3.72
C ALA A 138 -23.60 -9.31 -4.53
N THR A 139 -24.27 -8.15 -4.44
CA THR A 139 -23.82 -6.93 -5.10
C THR A 139 -22.52 -6.41 -4.49
N SER A 140 -21.49 -6.27 -5.31
CA SER A 140 -20.21 -5.67 -4.92
C SER A 140 -20.33 -4.14 -4.78
N LYS A 141 -19.77 -3.61 -3.71
CA LYS A 141 -19.58 -2.18 -3.45
C LYS A 141 -18.56 -1.54 -4.39
N THR A 142 -17.67 -2.35 -4.95
CA THR A 142 -16.67 -1.94 -5.95
C THR A 142 -17.02 -2.38 -7.35
N SER A 143 -18.31 -2.65 -7.60
CA SER A 143 -18.79 -3.00 -8.93
C SER A 143 -18.44 -1.91 -9.94
N PHE A 144 -18.01 -2.36 -11.12
CA PHE A 144 -17.65 -1.48 -12.23
C PHE A 144 -18.46 -1.78 -13.49
N ASP A 145 -19.23 -2.85 -13.47
CA ASP A 145 -20.09 -3.31 -14.55
C ASP A 145 -21.55 -3.24 -14.08
N GLU A 146 -22.35 -2.45 -14.79
CA GLU A 146 -23.79 -2.29 -14.52
C GLU A 146 -24.60 -3.55 -14.85
N THR A 147 -24.07 -4.41 -15.73
CA THR A 147 -24.72 -5.64 -16.16
C THR A 147 -24.41 -6.80 -15.23
N ASN A 148 -23.27 -6.76 -14.55
CA ASN A 148 -22.85 -7.75 -13.56
C ASN A 148 -22.40 -7.08 -12.26
N THR A 149 -23.39 -6.72 -11.43
CA THR A 149 -23.16 -5.97 -10.20
C THR A 149 -22.47 -6.78 -9.09
N ALA A 150 -22.30 -8.09 -9.28
CA ALA A 150 -21.63 -8.97 -8.32
C ALA A 150 -20.12 -8.97 -8.46
N VAL A 151 -19.61 -8.51 -9.60
CA VAL A 151 -18.19 -8.46 -9.91
C VAL A 151 -17.61 -7.14 -9.44
N GLY A 152 -16.73 -7.22 -8.44
CA GLY A 152 -15.94 -6.12 -7.93
C GLY A 152 -14.58 -6.04 -8.61
N ARG A 153 -13.95 -4.87 -8.49
CA ARG A 153 -12.52 -4.73 -8.80
C ARG A 153 -11.83 -3.78 -7.83
N ILE A 154 -10.60 -4.12 -7.46
CA ILE A 154 -9.71 -3.24 -6.71
C ILE A 154 -8.37 -3.08 -7.42
N ASP A 155 -7.78 -1.89 -7.32
CA ASP A 155 -6.44 -1.62 -7.83
C ASP A 155 -5.43 -2.45 -7.04
N ILE A 156 -4.52 -3.17 -7.72
CA ILE A 156 -3.46 -3.97 -7.08
C ILE A 156 -2.60 -3.10 -6.16
N LEU A 157 -2.33 -1.86 -6.56
CA LEU A 157 -1.52 -0.93 -5.78
C LEU A 157 -2.23 -0.46 -4.51
N SER A 158 -3.54 -0.70 -4.37
CA SER A 158 -4.28 -0.43 -3.14
C SER A 158 -4.11 -1.51 -2.07
N ILE A 159 -3.61 -2.69 -2.44
CA ILE A 159 -3.32 -3.79 -1.51
C ILE A 159 -2.02 -3.45 -0.76
N PRO A 160 -1.99 -3.51 0.57
CA PRO A 160 -0.74 -3.35 1.31
C PRO A 160 0.23 -4.53 1.09
N PRO A 161 1.56 -4.31 1.14
CA PRO A 161 2.54 -5.39 1.29
C PRO A 161 2.20 -6.25 2.53
N PRO A 162 2.54 -7.55 2.54
CA PRO A 162 3.44 -8.28 1.62
C PRO A 162 2.79 -8.94 0.38
N TYR A 163 1.67 -8.42 -0.13
CA TYR A 163 0.92 -9.02 -1.25
C TYR A 163 0.63 -10.51 -0.97
N SER A 164 0.04 -10.76 0.20
CA SER A 164 -0.42 -12.07 0.63
C SER A 164 -1.94 -12.18 0.52
N VAL A 165 -2.47 -13.40 0.60
CA VAL A 165 -3.93 -13.64 0.70
C VAL A 165 -4.51 -12.87 1.88
N ALA A 166 -3.82 -12.83 3.02
CA ALA A 166 -4.26 -12.05 4.18
C ALA A 166 -4.38 -10.54 3.89
N SER A 167 -3.40 -9.97 3.16
CA SER A 167 -3.40 -8.55 2.78
C SER A 167 -4.54 -8.25 1.80
N LEU A 168 -4.75 -9.15 0.83
CA LEU A 168 -5.85 -9.06 -0.13
C LEU A 168 -7.21 -9.17 0.57
N LYS A 169 -7.43 -10.19 1.41
CA LYS A 169 -8.67 -10.36 2.19
C LYS A 169 -8.98 -9.12 3.01
N ARG A 170 -7.98 -8.56 3.69
CA ARG A 170 -8.16 -7.36 4.51
C ARG A 170 -8.55 -6.16 3.65
N ARG A 171 -7.90 -5.96 2.50
CA ARG A 171 -8.24 -4.90 1.54
C ARG A 171 -9.64 -5.07 0.98
N LEU A 172 -10.03 -6.29 0.60
CA LEU A 172 -11.38 -6.63 0.10
C LEU A 172 -12.44 -6.40 1.17
N ARG A 173 -12.21 -6.86 2.40
CA ARG A 173 -13.10 -6.61 3.55
C ARG A 173 -13.35 -5.12 3.75
N LYS A 174 -12.28 -4.30 3.65
CA LYS A 174 -12.39 -2.85 3.73
C LYS A 174 -13.16 -2.26 2.54
N ALA A 175 -12.94 -2.78 1.33
CA ALA A 175 -13.59 -2.29 0.10
C ALA A 175 -15.09 -2.60 0.05
N GLU A 176 -15.46 -3.79 0.52
CA GLU A 176 -16.82 -4.34 0.47
C GLU A 176 -17.60 -4.10 1.76
N GLU A 177 -16.99 -3.45 2.76
CA GLU A 177 -17.58 -3.20 4.07
C GLU A 177 -18.08 -4.49 4.76
N ILE A 178 -17.36 -5.59 4.54
CA ILE A 178 -17.70 -6.91 5.08
C ILE A 178 -17.50 -6.89 6.60
N SER A 179 -18.59 -7.22 7.33
CA SER A 179 -18.58 -7.29 8.79
C SER A 179 -17.95 -8.57 9.34
N ASP A 180 -17.86 -9.62 8.52
CA ASP A 180 -17.20 -10.87 8.89
C ASP A 180 -15.70 -10.61 9.13
N PRO A 181 -15.15 -10.97 10.31
CA PRO A 181 -13.73 -10.81 10.59
C PRO A 181 -12.82 -11.70 9.72
N ASP A 182 -13.30 -12.83 9.19
CA ASP A 182 -12.50 -13.76 8.38
C ASP A 182 -13.29 -14.23 7.13
N PRO A 183 -13.42 -13.36 6.11
CA PRO A 183 -14.04 -13.75 4.86
C PRO A 183 -13.19 -14.82 4.15
N GLN A 184 -13.86 -15.83 3.61
CA GLN A 184 -13.21 -16.84 2.78
C GLN A 184 -12.92 -16.27 1.39
N LEU A 185 -11.73 -16.54 0.88
CA LEU A 185 -11.33 -16.20 -0.48
C LEU A 185 -11.04 -17.50 -1.23
N PHE A 186 -11.56 -17.61 -2.43
CA PHE A 186 -11.38 -18.76 -3.32
C PHE A 186 -10.70 -18.28 -4.61
N GLU A 187 -9.93 -19.14 -5.27
CA GLU A 187 -9.23 -18.78 -6.52
C GLU A 187 -10.21 -18.59 -7.68
N ASP A 188 -11.25 -19.43 -7.72
CA ASP A 188 -12.33 -19.41 -8.71
C ASP A 188 -13.64 -19.99 -8.15
N GLU A 189 -14.70 -20.00 -8.95
CA GLU A 189 -16.03 -20.52 -8.58
C GLU A 189 -16.06 -22.04 -8.35
N ASP A 190 -15.12 -22.78 -8.95
CA ASP A 190 -15.02 -24.24 -8.88
C ASP A 190 -14.14 -24.72 -7.71
N SER A 191 -13.49 -23.78 -7.03
CA SER A 191 -12.54 -24.02 -5.94
C SER A 191 -13.24 -24.64 -4.73
N LYS A 192 -12.79 -25.84 -4.35
CA LYS A 192 -13.33 -26.57 -3.19
C LYS A 192 -12.74 -26.14 -1.85
N THR A 193 -11.65 -25.39 -1.88
CA THR A 193 -10.87 -25.02 -0.71
C THR A 193 -10.54 -23.54 -0.75
N ALA A 194 -10.77 -22.86 0.37
CA ALA A 194 -10.38 -21.45 0.52
C ALA A 194 -8.85 -21.32 0.50
N MET A 195 -8.38 -20.20 -0.06
CA MET A 195 -6.97 -19.82 -0.05
C MET A 195 -6.48 -19.61 1.38
N ASN A 196 -5.23 -20.00 1.64
CA ASN A 196 -4.61 -19.84 2.95
C ASN A 196 -3.97 -18.45 3.09
N ASP A 197 -4.20 -17.83 4.25
CA ASP A 197 -3.61 -16.55 4.67
C ASP A 197 -2.09 -16.60 4.76
N ALA A 198 -1.53 -17.79 5.05
CA ALA A 198 -0.10 -18.05 4.92
C ALA A 198 0.22 -18.28 3.43
N SER A 199 0.81 -17.29 2.76
CA SER A 199 1.25 -17.47 1.38
C SER A 199 2.63 -16.87 1.10
N GLY A 200 3.55 -17.78 0.79
CA GLY A 200 4.86 -17.55 0.18
C GLY A 200 5.62 -18.87 0.10
N LYS A 201 5.39 -19.68 -0.94
CA LYS A 201 6.40 -20.63 -1.44
C LYS A 201 7.08 -19.99 -2.62
#